data_AF-A0A0V8QI78-F1
#
_entry.id   AF-A0A0V8QI78-F1
#
_cell.length_a   1.000
_cell.length_b   1.000
_cell.length_c   1.000
_cell.angle_alpha   90.00
_cell.angle_beta   90.00
_cell.angle_gamma   90.00
#
_symmetry.space_group_name_H-M   'P 1'
#
loop_
_entity.id
_entity.type
_entity.pdbx_description
1 polymer ?
#
loop_
_entity_poly.entity_id
_entity_poly.type
_entity_poly.pdbx_seq_one_letter_code
_entity_poly.pdbx_strand_id
1 'polypeptide(L)'
;MASWGSCDFSELEKLRDSLEAMGNQKKADAFCEDCAKELAARLLRKVIKRTPTDTGNLRKNWTTQADGSGSEGLKTRGATQYVDTLKVHRYGNNFVVNITNPTEYASFVEFGHRTVDHKGWVNGQFMLTISEKEIADAAPGILEKKLTAYLKEVFQ
;
A
#
# COMPACT_ATOMS: atom_id res chain seq x y z
N MET A 1 -50.00 0.67 40.66
CA MET A 1 -49.37 1.05 39.39
C MET A 1 -47.93 0.61 39.46
N ALA A 2 -47.57 -0.52 38.83
CA ALA A 2 -46.20 -1.00 38.85
C ALA A 2 -45.32 -0.02 38.07
N SER A 3 -44.44 0.72 38.74
CA SER A 3 -43.40 1.49 38.05
C SER A 3 -42.45 0.48 37.43
N TRP A 4 -42.48 0.37 36.10
CA TRP A 4 -41.42 -0.32 35.38
C TRP A 4 -40.08 0.31 35.81
N GLY A 5 -39.17 -0.51 36.32
CA GLY A 5 -37.85 -0.06 36.74
C GLY A 5 -37.12 0.66 35.61
N SER A 6 -36.26 1.62 35.96
CA SER A 6 -35.43 2.33 34.99
C SER A 6 -34.60 1.33 34.19
N CYS A 7 -34.81 1.26 32.88
CA CYS A 7 -34.01 0.43 31.98
C CYS A 7 -32.79 1.25 31.54
N ASP A 8 -31.59 0.69 31.68
CA ASP A 8 -30.34 1.32 31.25
C ASP A 8 -30.11 1.06 29.76
N PHE A 9 -30.08 2.13 28.97
CA PHE A 9 -29.87 2.08 27.51
C PHE A 9 -28.48 2.55 27.09
N SER A 10 -27.59 2.85 28.05
CA SER A 10 -26.26 3.40 27.76
C SER A 10 -25.42 2.55 26.81
N GLU A 11 -25.54 1.22 26.87
CA GLU A 11 -24.88 0.29 25.94
C GLU A 11 -25.47 0.35 24.52
N LEU A 12 -26.79 0.51 24.39
CA LEU A 12 -27.47 0.64 23.11
C LEU A 12 -27.14 1.97 22.42
N GLU A 13 -26.98 3.04 23.21
CA GLU A 13 -26.52 4.34 22.72
C GLU A 13 -25.08 4.27 22.20
N LYS A 14 -24.17 3.62 22.95
CA LYS A 14 -22.79 3.37 22.47
C LYS A 14 -22.76 2.58 21.17
N LEU A 15 -23.58 1.53 21.07
CA LEU A 15 -23.67 0.73 19.84
C LEU A 15 -24.14 1.57 18.65
N ARG A 16 -25.17 2.41 18.83
CA ARG A 16 -25.63 3.34 17.79
C ARG A 16 -24.48 4.24 17.33
N ASP A 17 -23.77 4.86 18.26
CA ASP A 17 -22.70 5.80 17.95
C ASP A 17 -21.53 5.11 17.21
N SER A 18 -21.18 3.87 17.60
CA SER A 18 -20.23 3.03 16.87
C SER A 18 -20.68 2.71 15.44
N LEU A 19 -21.97 2.40 15.23
CA LEU A 19 -22.53 2.12 13.90
C LEU A 19 -22.55 3.37 13.01
N GLU A 20 -22.90 4.53 13.55
CA GLU A 20 -22.82 5.81 12.83
C GLU A 20 -21.37 6.16 12.47
N ALA A 21 -20.42 5.88 13.37
CA ALA A 21 -19.00 6.05 13.09
C ALA A 21 -18.53 5.14 11.94
N MET A 22 -19.00 3.89 11.84
CA MET A 22 -18.69 3.01 10.68
C MET A 22 -19.37 3.47 9.39
N GLY A 23 -20.62 3.93 9.48
CA GLY A 23 -21.40 4.40 8.32
C GLY A 23 -20.86 5.70 7.70
N ASN A 24 -19.87 6.34 8.36
CA ASN A 24 -19.24 7.52 7.84
C ASN A 24 -18.32 7.21 6.65
N GLN A 25 -18.80 7.53 5.46
CA GLN A 25 -18.06 7.36 4.21
C GLN A 25 -16.63 7.93 4.25
N LYS A 26 -16.39 9.05 4.94
CA LYS A 26 -15.05 9.64 5.03
C LYS A 26 -14.08 8.76 5.83
N LYS A 27 -14.57 8.11 6.89
CA LYS A 27 -13.76 7.18 7.70
C LYS A 27 -13.48 5.89 6.92
N ALA A 28 -14.48 5.39 6.18
CA ALA A 28 -14.30 4.24 5.31
C ALA A 28 -13.30 4.53 4.17
N ASP A 29 -13.38 5.70 3.55
CA ASP A 29 -12.46 6.12 2.50
C ASP A 29 -11.02 6.25 3.04
N ALA A 30 -10.83 6.89 4.21
CA ALA A 30 -9.53 6.99 4.86
C ALA A 30 -8.94 5.61 5.20
N PHE A 31 -9.78 4.69 5.70
CA PHE A 31 -9.36 3.31 5.96
C PHE A 31 -8.88 2.60 4.67
N CYS A 32 -9.60 2.77 3.56
CA CYS A 32 -9.21 2.20 2.27
C CYS A 32 -7.92 2.81 1.73
N GLU A 33 -7.73 4.12 1.87
CA GLU A 33 -6.48 4.80 1.52
C GLU A 33 -5.30 4.26 2.34
N ASP A 34 -5.50 4.08 3.65
CA ASP A 34 -4.49 3.51 4.53
C ASP A 34 -4.18 2.05 4.17
N CYS A 35 -5.17 1.27 3.77
CA CYS A 35 -4.98 -0.09 3.27
C CYS A 35 -4.13 -0.10 2.00
N ALA A 36 -4.45 0.78 1.04
CA ALA A 36 -3.70 0.91 -0.21
C ALA A 36 -2.24 1.30 0.05
N LYS A 37 -1.99 2.28 0.93
CA LYS A 37 -0.64 2.69 1.34
C LYS A 37 0.13 1.57 2.04
N GLU A 38 -0.52 0.79 2.91
CA GLU A 38 0.15 -0.33 3.59
C GLU A 38 0.60 -1.41 2.59
N LEU A 39 -0.25 -1.77 1.63
CA LEU A 39 0.09 -2.73 0.58
C LEU A 39 1.22 -2.20 -0.31
N ALA A 40 1.14 -0.93 -0.72
CA ALA A 40 2.17 -0.23 -1.49
C ALA A 40 3.53 -0.21 -0.77
N ALA A 41 3.56 0.11 0.52
CA ALA A 41 4.79 0.14 1.32
C ALA A 41 5.43 -1.25 1.46
N ARG A 42 4.61 -2.30 1.60
CA ARG A 42 5.10 -3.69 1.65
C ARG A 42 5.63 -4.16 0.30
N LEU A 43 4.94 -3.84 -0.79
CA LEU A 43 5.40 -4.10 -2.15
C LEU A 43 6.76 -3.45 -2.38
N LEU A 44 6.85 -2.15 -2.13
CA LEU A 44 8.07 -1.38 -2.34
C LEU A 44 9.25 -1.92 -1.52
N ARG A 45 9.02 -2.32 -0.26
CA ARG A 45 10.05 -2.94 0.59
C ARG A 45 10.57 -4.26 -0.02
N LYS A 46 9.68 -5.10 -0.55
CA LYS A 46 10.04 -6.36 -1.20
C LYS A 46 10.82 -6.12 -2.49
N VAL A 47 10.35 -5.20 -3.33
CA VAL A 47 11.00 -4.85 -4.60
C VAL A 47 12.41 -4.30 -4.35
N ILE A 48 12.58 -3.37 -3.41
CA ILE A 48 13.90 -2.81 -3.06
C ILE A 48 14.84 -3.89 -2.52
N LYS A 49 14.33 -4.86 -1.75
CA LYS A 49 15.13 -5.98 -1.23
C LYS A 49 15.63 -6.89 -2.35
N ARG A 50 14.83 -7.08 -3.40
CA ARG A 50 15.16 -7.92 -4.57
C ARG A 50 15.98 -7.20 -5.63
N THR A 51 15.91 -5.87 -5.67
CA THR A 51 16.62 -5.10 -6.67
C THR A 51 18.13 -5.23 -6.45
N PRO A 52 18.90 -5.69 -7.46
CA PRO A 52 20.35 -5.80 -7.36
C PRO A 52 21.02 -4.46 -7.04
N THR A 53 22.15 -4.51 -6.31
CA THR A 53 22.89 -3.30 -5.88
C THR A 53 23.97 -2.87 -6.85
N ASP A 54 24.38 -3.74 -7.75
CA ASP A 54 25.44 -3.54 -8.75
C ASP A 54 24.95 -2.81 -10.01
N THR A 55 23.63 -2.72 -10.22
CA THR A 55 23.02 -2.11 -11.42
C THR A 55 22.86 -0.58 -11.32
N GLY A 56 23.83 0.11 -10.71
CA GLY A 56 23.84 1.57 -10.60
C GLY A 56 22.74 2.15 -9.70
N ASN A 57 21.86 3.00 -10.25
CA ASN A 57 20.86 3.75 -9.48
C ASN A 57 19.50 3.05 -9.39
N LEU A 58 19.30 1.89 -10.04
CA LEU A 58 18.02 1.19 -10.10
C LEU A 58 17.36 1.02 -8.72
N ARG A 59 18.12 0.54 -7.73
CA ARG A 59 17.62 0.34 -6.36
C ARG A 59 17.24 1.65 -5.66
N LYS A 60 18.00 2.71 -5.88
CA LYS A 60 17.74 4.03 -5.30
C LYS A 60 16.50 4.68 -5.92
N ASN A 61 16.31 4.44 -7.21
CA ASN A 61 15.26 5.06 -8.02
C ASN A 61 13.84 4.57 -7.70
N TRP A 62 13.69 3.49 -6.92
CA TRP A 62 12.39 3.08 -6.36
C TRP A 62 11.83 4.06 -5.33
N THR A 63 12.69 4.84 -4.67
CA THR A 63 12.31 5.84 -3.66
C THR A 63 12.72 7.25 -4.07
N THR A 64 13.14 7.45 -5.32
CA THR A 64 13.38 8.81 -5.83
C THR A 64 12.05 9.43 -6.17
N GLN A 65 11.85 10.62 -5.66
CA GLN A 65 10.66 11.42 -5.89
C GLN A 65 10.85 12.06 -7.27
N ALA A 66 10.15 11.54 -8.27
CA ALA A 66 10.15 12.10 -9.62
C ALA A 66 9.08 13.20 -9.73
N ASP A 67 9.27 14.14 -10.64
CA ASP A 67 8.32 15.23 -10.88
C ASP A 67 6.92 14.66 -11.16
N GLY A 68 5.90 15.20 -10.48
CA GLY A 68 4.52 14.73 -10.52
C GLY A 68 4.11 13.71 -9.45
N SER A 69 5.02 13.22 -8.61
CA SER A 69 4.68 12.30 -7.49
C SER A 69 3.93 12.97 -6.34
N GLY A 70 3.91 14.31 -6.29
CA GLY A 70 3.27 15.11 -5.23
C GLY A 70 4.19 15.42 -4.04
N SER A 71 5.49 15.18 -4.20
CA SER A 71 6.45 15.04 -3.10
C SER A 71 7.89 15.36 -3.51
N GLU A 72 8.00 16.18 -4.55
CA GLU A 72 9.23 16.69 -5.14
C GLU A 72 10.16 17.29 -4.08
N GLY A 73 11.45 16.92 -4.12
CA GLY A 73 12.49 17.49 -3.27
C GLY A 73 12.62 16.91 -1.85
N LEU A 74 11.75 16.01 -1.39
CA LEU A 74 11.82 15.44 -0.04
C LEU A 74 12.71 14.17 0.02
N LYS A 75 13.79 14.20 0.81
CA LYS A 75 14.66 13.02 1.03
C LYS A 75 13.98 12.00 1.95
N THR A 76 13.14 11.13 1.40
CA THR A 76 12.51 10.05 2.17
C THR A 76 13.52 8.94 2.48
N ARG A 77 13.69 8.61 3.76
CA ARG A 77 14.49 7.47 4.24
C ARG A 77 13.56 6.26 4.39
N GLY A 78 13.32 5.56 3.30
CA GLY A 78 12.69 4.23 3.30
C GLY A 78 11.31 4.16 2.66
N ALA A 79 10.87 2.93 2.40
CA ALA A 79 9.68 2.63 1.61
C ALA A 79 8.39 3.24 2.19
N THR A 80 8.19 3.18 3.52
CA THR A 80 6.99 3.71 4.16
C THR A 80 6.88 5.22 3.98
N GLN A 81 7.95 5.95 4.29
CA GLN A 81 7.98 7.42 4.13
C GLN A 81 7.73 7.85 2.70
N TYR A 82 8.25 7.11 1.71
CA TYR A 82 7.98 7.38 0.31
C TYR A 82 6.50 7.19 -0.02
N VAL A 83 5.91 6.06 0.38
CA VAL A 83 4.49 5.77 0.10
C VAL A 83 3.54 6.75 0.78
N ASP A 84 3.88 7.25 1.97
CA ASP A 84 3.07 8.26 2.66
C ASP A 84 2.92 9.54 1.85
N THR A 85 3.93 9.87 1.04
CA THR A 85 3.91 11.04 0.16
C THR A 85 3.15 10.83 -1.16
N LEU A 86 2.86 9.58 -1.53
CA LEU A 86 2.15 9.28 -2.77
C LEU A 86 0.67 9.66 -2.68
N LYS A 87 0.17 10.27 -3.74
CA LYS A 87 -1.26 10.54 -3.90
C LYS A 87 -2.00 9.23 -4.17
N VAL A 88 -3.07 8.99 -3.42
CA VAL A 88 -4.01 7.90 -3.69
C VAL A 88 -5.06 8.41 -4.66
N HIS A 89 -5.18 7.76 -5.82
CA HIS A 89 -6.20 8.08 -6.81
C HIS A 89 -7.44 7.21 -6.56
N ARG A 90 -8.62 7.85 -6.60
CA ARG A 90 -9.90 7.15 -6.46
C ARG A 90 -10.61 7.06 -7.80
N TYR A 91 -10.93 5.84 -8.19
CA TYR A 91 -11.74 5.55 -9.38
C TYR A 91 -12.94 4.69 -8.96
N GLY A 92 -14.05 5.36 -8.62
CA GLY A 92 -15.23 4.71 -8.05
C GLY A 92 -14.92 4.06 -6.69
N ASN A 93 -14.91 2.73 -6.66
CA ASN A 93 -14.58 1.91 -5.48
C ASN A 93 -13.10 1.49 -5.42
N ASN A 94 -12.30 1.82 -6.44
CA ASN A 94 -10.91 1.43 -6.51
C ASN A 94 -10.01 2.54 -5.98
N PHE A 95 -9.09 2.17 -5.09
CA PHE A 95 -8.03 3.03 -4.57
C PHE A 95 -6.71 2.60 -5.21
N VAL A 96 -6.07 3.52 -5.94
CA VAL A 96 -4.90 3.25 -6.78
C VAL A 96 -3.73 4.09 -6.33
N VAL A 97 -2.59 3.43 -6.08
CA VAL A 97 -1.31 4.08 -5.77
C VAL A 97 -0.34 3.74 -6.90
N ASN A 98 0.21 4.78 -7.54
CA ASN A 98 1.15 4.62 -8.63
C ASN A 98 2.59 4.60 -8.08
N ILE A 99 3.31 3.52 -8.36
CA ILE A 99 4.73 3.37 -8.03
C ILE A 99 5.48 3.10 -9.33
N THR A 100 6.45 3.94 -9.65
CA THR A 100 7.23 3.85 -10.89
C THR A 100 8.71 3.97 -10.59
N ASN A 101 9.52 3.15 -11.26
CA ASN A 101 10.96 3.35 -11.30
C ASN A 101 11.33 4.08 -12.60
N PRO A 102 11.86 5.33 -12.55
CA PRO A 102 12.17 6.13 -13.74
C PRO A 102 13.39 5.62 -14.53
N THR A 103 14.00 4.51 -14.12
CA THR A 103 15.20 3.98 -14.76
C THR A 103 14.87 3.30 -16.09
N GLU A 104 15.38 3.82 -17.21
CA GLU A 104 15.09 3.30 -18.55
C GLU A 104 15.40 1.81 -18.72
N TYR A 105 16.49 1.32 -18.12
CA TYR A 105 16.89 -0.08 -18.21
C TYR A 105 16.22 -0.99 -17.17
N ALA A 106 15.29 -0.50 -16.35
CA ALA A 106 14.62 -1.30 -15.32
C ALA A 106 13.93 -2.54 -15.92
N SER A 107 13.31 -2.40 -17.10
CA SER A 107 12.64 -3.49 -17.80
C SER A 107 13.60 -4.60 -18.23
N PHE A 108 14.82 -4.26 -18.66
CA PHE A 108 15.84 -5.24 -19.03
C PHE A 108 16.37 -6.03 -17.82
N VAL A 109 16.35 -5.42 -16.63
CA VAL A 109 16.73 -6.08 -15.38
C VAL A 109 15.57 -6.94 -14.87
N GLU A 110 14.33 -6.48 -15.04
CA GLU A 110 13.13 -7.22 -14.66
C GLU A 110 12.99 -8.50 -15.48
N PHE A 111 12.96 -8.40 -16.80
CA PHE A 111 12.62 -9.49 -17.71
C PHE A 111 13.83 -10.16 -18.38
N GLY A 112 15.00 -9.57 -18.25
CA GLY A 112 16.19 -10.00 -18.98
C GLY A 112 16.29 -9.36 -20.36
N HIS A 113 17.43 -9.56 -21.00
CA HIS A 113 17.69 -9.01 -22.33
C HIS A 113 18.72 -9.86 -23.08
N ARG A 114 18.73 -9.75 -24.41
CA ARG A 114 19.77 -10.34 -25.24
C ARG A 114 21.08 -9.56 -25.08
N THR A 115 22.21 -10.25 -25.05
CA THR A 115 23.53 -9.61 -25.01
C THR A 115 23.78 -8.76 -26.26
N VAL A 116 24.62 -7.73 -26.12
CA VAL A 116 24.92 -6.76 -27.20
C VAL A 116 25.50 -7.44 -28.45
N ASP A 117 26.28 -8.50 -28.27
CA ASP A 117 26.85 -9.30 -29.35
C ASP A 117 25.85 -10.27 -29.99
N HIS A 118 24.60 -10.28 -29.52
CA HIS A 118 23.50 -11.14 -29.94
C HIS A 118 23.75 -12.66 -29.74
N LYS A 119 24.79 -13.06 -29.01
CA LYS A 119 25.16 -14.48 -28.83
C LYS A 119 24.62 -15.12 -27.55
N GLY A 120 24.09 -14.33 -26.62
CA GLY A 120 23.64 -14.80 -25.32
C GLY A 120 22.38 -14.11 -24.82
N TRP A 121 21.87 -14.63 -23.70
CA TRP A 121 20.72 -14.10 -22.99
C TRP A 121 21.11 -13.84 -21.53
N VAL A 122 20.75 -12.66 -21.03
CA VAL A 122 20.86 -12.29 -19.62
C VAL A 122 19.49 -12.51 -18.98
N ASN A 123 19.44 -13.37 -17.96
CA ASN A 123 18.20 -13.68 -17.25
C ASN A 123 17.69 -12.48 -16.45
N GLY A 124 16.37 -12.28 -16.48
CA GLY A 124 15.68 -11.30 -15.64
C GLY A 124 15.68 -11.69 -14.17
N GLN A 125 15.56 -10.68 -13.31
CA GLN A 125 15.51 -10.82 -11.86
C GLN A 125 14.07 -10.86 -11.32
N PHE A 126 13.09 -10.43 -12.13
CA PHE A 126 11.66 -10.42 -11.79
C PHE A 126 11.36 -9.76 -10.43
N MET A 127 12.07 -8.67 -10.13
CA MET A 127 12.05 -8.02 -8.82
C MET A 127 10.67 -7.46 -8.49
N LEU A 128 9.95 -6.92 -9.49
CA LEU A 128 8.59 -6.42 -9.33
C LEU A 128 7.58 -7.56 -9.43
N THR A 129 7.68 -8.40 -10.45
CA THR A 129 6.73 -9.49 -10.75
C THR A 129 6.59 -10.45 -9.56
N ILE A 130 7.70 -10.89 -8.98
CA ILE A 130 7.69 -11.80 -7.82
C ILE A 130 7.13 -11.06 -6.58
N SER A 131 7.50 -9.80 -6.40
CA SER A 131 7.03 -9.03 -5.25
C SER A 131 5.54 -8.75 -5.31
N GLU A 132 5.00 -8.46 -6.49
CA GLU A 132 3.57 -8.27 -6.74
C GLU A 132 2.80 -9.53 -6.39
N LYS A 133 3.21 -10.68 -6.95
CA LYS A 133 2.58 -11.97 -6.65
C LYS A 133 2.52 -12.26 -5.16
N GLU A 134 3.64 -12.10 -4.46
CA GLU A 134 3.69 -12.33 -3.01
C GLU A 134 2.82 -11.36 -2.21
N ILE A 135 2.66 -10.11 -2.66
CA ILE A 135 1.77 -9.15 -2.01
C ILE A 135 0.32 -9.47 -2.30
N ALA A 136 -0.01 -9.86 -3.53
CA ALA A 136 -1.36 -10.30 -3.89
C ALA A 136 -1.79 -11.51 -3.06
N ASP A 137 -0.92 -12.51 -2.93
CA ASP A 137 -1.17 -13.71 -2.11
C ASP A 137 -1.33 -13.36 -0.61
N ALA A 138 -0.57 -12.39 -0.11
CA ALA A 138 -0.62 -11.96 1.29
C ALA A 138 -1.71 -10.91 1.58
N ALA A 139 -2.26 -10.26 0.56
CA ALA A 139 -3.14 -9.10 0.72
C ALA A 139 -4.39 -9.42 1.55
N PRO A 140 -5.13 -10.53 1.33
CA PRO A 140 -6.32 -10.85 2.12
C PRO A 140 -6.01 -10.89 3.62
N GLY A 141 -4.94 -11.58 4.03
CA GLY A 141 -4.56 -11.70 5.44
C GLY A 141 -4.01 -10.40 6.06
N ILE A 142 -3.43 -9.51 5.24
CA ILE A 142 -3.01 -8.18 5.71
C ILE A 142 -4.24 -7.30 5.95
N LEU A 143 -5.17 -7.29 4.99
CA LEU A 143 -6.39 -6.50 5.05
C LEU A 143 -7.32 -6.99 6.17
N GLU A 144 -7.46 -8.30 6.36
CA GLU A 144 -8.25 -8.89 7.44
C GLU A 144 -7.76 -8.44 8.82
N LYS A 145 -6.44 -8.49 9.06
CA LYS A 145 -5.85 -8.01 10.31
C LYS A 145 -6.10 -6.52 10.54
N LYS A 146 -6.02 -5.72 9.48
CA LYS A 146 -6.24 -4.27 9.54
C LYS A 146 -7.72 -3.93 9.77
N LEU A 147 -8.62 -4.64 9.10
CA LEU A 147 -10.06 -4.54 9.31
C LEU A 147 -10.43 -4.96 10.74
N THR A 148 -9.85 -6.03 11.25
CA THR A 148 -10.09 -6.51 12.62
C THR A 148 -9.63 -5.47 13.64
N ALA A 149 -8.48 -4.84 13.44
CA ALA A 149 -8.00 -3.75 14.30
C ALA A 149 -8.95 -2.54 14.26
N TYR A 150 -9.35 -2.14 13.06
CA TYR A 150 -10.30 -1.04 12.86
C TYR A 150 -11.65 -1.30 13.56
N LEU A 151 -12.23 -2.49 13.40
CA LEU A 151 -13.49 -2.84 14.06
C LEU A 151 -13.34 -2.86 15.58
N LYS A 152 -12.21 -3.37 16.11
CA LYS A 152 -11.95 -3.34 17.56
C LYS A 152 -11.89 -1.93 18.12
N GLU A 153 -11.29 -0.99 17.39
CA GLU A 153 -11.24 0.41 17.81
C GLU A 153 -12.62 1.09 17.79
N VAL A 154 -13.51 0.67 16.89
CA VAL A 154 -14.85 1.26 16.77
C VAL A 154 -15.83 0.71 17.81
N PHE A 155 -15.66 -0.54 18.24
CA PHE A 155 -16.54 -1.22 19.21
C PHE A 155 -15.96 -1.26 20.64
N GLN A 156 -14.90 -0.47 20.92
CA GLN A 156 -14.37 -0.23 22.26
C GLN A 156 -15.09 0.94 22.93
#